data_AF-A0A2N7VCT5-F1
#
_entry.id   AF-A0A2N7VCT5-F1
#
_cell.length_a   1.000
_cell.length_b   1.000
_cell.length_c   1.000
_cell.angle_alpha   90.00
_cell.angle_beta   90.00
_cell.angle_gamma   90.00
#
_symmetry.space_group_name_H-M   'P 1'
#
loop_
_entity.id
_entity.type
_entity.pdbx_description
1 polymer ?
#
loop_
_entity_poly.entity_id
_entity_poly.type
_entity_poly.pdbx_seq_one_letter_code
_entity_poly.pdbx_strand_id
1 'polypeptide(L)'
;MLCRSLSDKKEESMSTLARFYPEIIDVAVMVDAPRILYHYGPNKARDNVQFTDYVQLGPHGEGVGYVYMVSTWWDSQGEGGSEFRVFGNPGNRIRWRIQTLSMGGVADGVPADSHMAPAHQSGQTEQGTQLKPAVAYRPFIRGFVINAGAQNITPPKQVIETVNSWQIDPATEKIVRTQLTDVYWEAKVLQKGEVVYHMPFNIFCNCDKCADGDDGGDDGGHGGGGGGGDGCGGWKHDPFVN
;
A
#
# COMPACT_ATOMS: atom_id res chain seq x y z
N MET A 1 -14.83 31.07 -68.54
CA MET A 1 -14.80 29.89 -67.67
C MET A 1 -13.72 30.13 -66.62
N LEU A 2 -14.09 30.58 -65.42
CA LEU A 2 -13.16 30.95 -64.34
C LEU A 2 -13.77 30.45 -63.03
N CYS A 3 -13.42 29.23 -62.63
CA CYS A 3 -13.74 28.70 -61.30
C CYS A 3 -12.66 29.19 -60.33
N ARG A 4 -13.02 30.12 -59.45
CA ARG A 4 -12.22 30.43 -58.26
C ARG A 4 -12.50 29.37 -57.20
N SER A 5 -11.48 28.59 -56.87
CA SER A 5 -11.45 27.70 -55.71
C SER A 5 -11.41 28.57 -54.45
N LEU A 6 -12.46 28.50 -53.64
CA LEU A 6 -12.46 28.95 -52.26
C LEU A 6 -11.79 27.85 -51.44
N SER A 7 -10.56 28.06 -51.00
CA SER A 7 -9.93 27.21 -50.00
C SER A 7 -10.45 27.65 -48.63
N ASP A 8 -11.41 26.91 -48.10
CA ASP A 8 -11.86 27.04 -46.72
C ASP A 8 -10.70 26.73 -45.77
N LYS A 9 -10.20 27.77 -45.10
CA LYS A 9 -9.32 27.62 -43.95
C LYS A 9 -10.17 27.09 -42.80
N LYS A 10 -10.04 25.79 -42.55
CA LYS A 10 -10.57 25.16 -41.34
C LYS A 10 -9.72 25.65 -40.16
N GLU A 11 -10.20 26.66 -39.46
CA GLU A 11 -9.68 27.03 -38.13
C GLU A 11 -9.92 25.84 -37.20
N GLU A 12 -8.86 25.09 -36.91
CA GLU A 12 -8.85 24.15 -35.79
C GLU A 12 -8.97 24.95 -34.50
N SER A 13 -10.19 25.01 -33.99
CA SER A 13 -10.51 25.37 -32.61
C SER A 13 -9.79 24.37 -31.70
N MET A 14 -8.53 24.67 -31.35
CA MET A 14 -7.84 23.99 -30.26
C MET A 14 -8.59 24.30 -28.96
N SER A 15 -9.06 23.25 -28.30
CA SER A 15 -9.72 23.28 -27.00
C SER A 15 -9.08 24.31 -26.06
N THR A 16 -9.87 25.30 -25.65
CA THR A 16 -9.53 26.34 -24.67
C THR A 16 -9.69 25.87 -23.22
N LEU A 17 -9.94 24.57 -23.00
CA LEU A 17 -9.95 24.03 -21.65
C LEU A 17 -8.53 24.16 -21.08
N ALA A 18 -8.42 24.92 -19.99
CA ALA A 18 -7.18 25.04 -19.24
C ALA A 18 -6.62 23.63 -19.01
N ARG A 19 -5.38 23.39 -19.43
CA ARG A 19 -4.71 22.12 -19.13
C ARG A 19 -4.68 21.98 -17.61
N PHE A 20 -5.38 20.99 -17.10
CA PHE A 20 -5.36 20.63 -15.69
C PHE A 20 -4.00 20.02 -15.37
N TYR A 21 -3.23 20.70 -14.53
CA TYR A 21 -2.02 20.14 -13.94
C TYR A 21 -2.33 19.81 -12.48
N PRO A 22 -2.37 18.53 -12.10
CA PRO A 22 -2.70 18.17 -10.73
C PRO A 22 -1.63 18.71 -9.77
N GLU A 23 -2.07 19.41 -8.73
CA GLU A 23 -1.17 19.83 -7.64
C GLU A 23 -0.80 18.65 -6.73
N ILE A 24 -1.65 17.61 -6.71
CA ILE A 24 -1.52 16.43 -5.88
C ILE A 24 -1.27 15.22 -6.78
N ILE A 25 -0.22 14.48 -6.47
CA ILE A 25 0.13 13.20 -7.09
C ILE A 25 -0.18 12.11 -6.06
N ASP A 26 -1.29 11.42 -6.26
CA ASP A 26 -1.72 10.33 -5.38
C ASP A 26 -1.08 9.02 -5.82
N VAL A 27 -0.41 8.35 -4.88
CA VAL A 27 0.26 7.06 -5.05
C VAL A 27 -0.50 6.03 -4.20
N ALA A 28 -1.11 5.06 -4.87
CA ALA A 28 -1.70 3.90 -4.22
C ALA A 28 -0.67 2.77 -4.16
N VAL A 29 -0.39 2.30 -2.96
CA VAL A 29 0.48 1.18 -2.64
C VAL A 29 -0.39 -0.02 -2.28
N MET A 30 -0.37 -1.03 -3.12
CA MET A 30 -1.15 -2.26 -2.95
C MET A 30 -0.25 -3.39 -2.48
N VAL A 31 -0.66 -4.10 -1.43
CA VAL A 31 0.12 -5.15 -0.77
C VAL A 31 -0.58 -6.50 -0.90
N ASP A 32 0.14 -7.50 -1.39
CA ASP A 32 -0.26 -8.91 -1.35
C ASP A 32 0.13 -9.55 -0.01
N ALA A 33 -0.64 -9.20 1.03
CA ALA A 33 -0.38 -9.64 2.39
C ALA A 33 -0.38 -11.18 2.56
N PRO A 34 -1.34 -11.94 1.97
CA PRO A 34 -1.31 -13.40 2.04
C PRO A 34 -0.01 -13.98 1.47
N ARG A 35 0.46 -13.47 0.33
CA ARG A 35 1.69 -13.96 -0.29
C ARG A 35 2.93 -13.58 0.50
N ILE A 36 2.98 -12.39 1.08
CA ILE A 36 4.07 -11.99 1.99
C ILE A 36 4.14 -12.97 3.17
N LEU A 37 3.01 -13.23 3.82
CA LEU A 37 2.96 -14.16 4.95
C LEU A 37 3.31 -15.59 4.55
N TYR A 38 2.87 -16.04 3.38
CA TYR A 38 3.21 -17.35 2.85
C TYR A 38 4.72 -17.53 2.64
N HIS A 39 5.43 -16.51 2.16
CA HIS A 39 6.86 -16.61 1.86
C HIS A 39 7.79 -16.24 3.02
N TYR A 40 7.38 -15.29 3.86
CA TYR A 40 8.25 -14.72 4.90
C TYR A 40 7.81 -15.07 6.33
N GLY A 41 6.60 -15.59 6.51
CA GLY A 41 6.02 -15.83 7.84
C GLY A 41 5.76 -14.55 8.64
N PRO A 42 5.10 -14.67 9.80
CA PRO A 42 4.94 -13.56 10.72
C PRO A 42 6.27 -13.22 11.43
N ASN A 43 6.39 -12.00 11.94
CA ASN A 43 7.61 -11.56 12.66
C ASN A 43 7.35 -10.46 13.71
N LYS A 44 8.33 -10.23 14.59
CA LYS A 44 8.25 -9.23 15.68
C LYS A 44 8.72 -7.83 15.28
N ALA A 45 9.02 -7.59 14.00
CA ALA A 45 9.56 -6.31 13.54
C ALA A 45 8.60 -5.14 13.80
N ARG A 46 7.29 -5.41 13.85
CA ARG A 46 6.25 -4.42 14.16
C ARG A 46 6.48 -3.65 15.47
N ASP A 47 7.17 -4.28 16.43
CA ASP A 47 7.38 -3.75 17.78
C ASP A 47 8.62 -2.85 17.85
N ASN A 48 9.45 -2.87 16.82
CA ASN A 48 10.67 -2.08 16.75
C ASN A 48 10.48 -0.79 15.94
N VAL A 49 10.66 0.35 16.59
CA VAL A 49 10.56 1.68 15.98
C VAL A 49 11.78 2.10 15.15
N GLN A 50 12.91 1.38 15.25
CA GLN A 50 14.16 1.67 14.55
C GLN A 50 14.27 0.99 13.18
N PHE A 51 13.26 0.21 12.78
CA PHE A 51 13.18 -0.48 11.48
C PHE A 51 14.31 -1.48 11.15
N THR A 52 15.22 -1.75 12.09
CA THR A 52 16.37 -2.66 11.88
C THR A 52 15.92 -4.10 11.62
N ASP A 53 14.80 -4.48 12.22
CA ASP A 53 14.31 -5.87 12.22
C ASP A 53 13.30 -6.11 11.08
N TYR A 54 12.99 -5.07 10.29
CA TYR A 54 12.02 -5.17 9.21
C TYR A 54 12.57 -6.06 8.09
N VAL A 55 11.77 -7.04 7.69
CA VAL A 55 12.15 -7.99 6.64
C VAL A 55 12.07 -7.31 5.28
N GLN A 56 13.15 -7.40 4.51
CA GLN A 56 13.21 -6.87 3.15
C GLN A 56 12.42 -7.77 2.19
N LEU A 57 11.53 -7.17 1.38
CA LEU A 57 10.75 -7.90 0.38
C LEU A 57 11.47 -8.01 -0.96
N GLY A 58 11.53 -9.22 -1.51
CA GLY A 58 12.23 -9.54 -2.76
C GLY A 58 13.76 -9.67 -2.62
N PRO A 59 14.45 -10.22 -3.64
CA PRO A 59 15.90 -10.50 -3.58
C PRO A 59 16.79 -9.27 -3.34
N HIS A 60 16.32 -8.09 -3.77
CA HIS A 60 17.04 -6.83 -3.69
C HIS A 60 16.21 -5.69 -3.04
N GLY A 61 15.13 -6.03 -2.33
CA GLY A 61 14.26 -5.02 -1.72
C GLY A 61 13.24 -4.37 -2.63
N GLU A 62 13.28 -4.74 -3.91
CA GLU A 62 12.36 -4.28 -4.94
C GLU A 62 10.91 -4.63 -4.62
N GLY A 63 10.59 -5.61 -3.78
CA GLY A 63 9.19 -5.97 -3.49
C GLY A 63 8.42 -6.61 -4.65
N VAL A 64 9.11 -7.06 -5.71
CA VAL A 64 8.49 -7.65 -6.90
C VAL A 64 7.58 -8.83 -6.53
N GLY A 65 6.32 -8.74 -6.95
CA GLY A 65 5.30 -9.75 -6.69
C GLY A 65 4.61 -9.64 -5.33
N TYR A 66 4.97 -8.67 -4.49
CA TYR A 66 4.37 -8.44 -3.17
C TYR A 66 3.76 -7.04 -3.03
N VAL A 67 4.40 -6.05 -3.63
CA VAL A 67 3.97 -4.65 -3.59
C VAL A 67 3.74 -4.16 -5.02
N TYR A 68 2.64 -3.46 -5.24
CA TYR A 68 2.28 -2.89 -6.53
C TYR A 68 1.94 -1.43 -6.30
N MET A 69 2.54 -0.54 -7.08
CA MET A 69 2.30 0.89 -6.96
C MET A 69 1.71 1.45 -8.25
N VAL A 70 0.75 2.35 -8.09
CA VAL A 70 0.13 3.09 -9.19
C VAL A 70 -0.07 4.54 -8.77
N SER A 71 -0.06 5.46 -9.73
CA SER A 71 -0.39 6.86 -9.47
C SER A 71 -1.52 7.33 -10.37
N THR A 72 -2.05 8.49 -10.06
CA THR A 72 -2.89 9.20 -11.01
C THR A 72 -2.01 9.80 -12.12
N TRP A 73 -2.53 9.78 -13.36
CA TRP A 73 -2.03 10.52 -14.53
C TRP A 73 -0.70 10.04 -15.16
N TRP A 74 -0.18 10.85 -16.09
CA TRP A 74 1.10 10.65 -16.79
C TRP A 74 2.33 10.95 -15.93
N ASP A 75 2.14 11.24 -14.64
CA ASP A 75 3.17 11.63 -13.68
C ASP A 75 3.86 10.40 -13.06
N SER A 76 3.81 9.25 -13.74
CA SER A 76 4.48 8.04 -13.28
C SER A 76 4.95 7.11 -14.40
N GLN A 77 5.89 6.24 -14.07
CA GLN A 77 6.38 5.15 -14.92
C GLN A 77 6.58 3.89 -14.06
N GLY A 78 6.45 2.72 -14.69
CA GLY A 78 6.57 1.43 -13.97
C GLY A 78 5.33 1.07 -13.16
N GLU A 79 4.16 1.59 -13.53
CA GLU A 79 2.88 1.30 -12.86
C GLU A 79 2.58 -0.19 -12.80
N GLY A 80 2.02 -0.63 -11.68
CA GLY A 80 1.73 -2.04 -11.42
C GLY A 80 2.99 -2.88 -11.18
N GLY A 81 4.18 -2.29 -11.27
CA GLY A 81 5.41 -2.85 -10.74
C GLY A 81 5.67 -2.35 -9.32
N SER A 82 6.73 -2.91 -8.74
CA SER A 82 7.28 -2.47 -7.47
C SER A 82 8.45 -1.48 -7.66
N GLU A 83 9.07 -1.50 -8.85
CA GLU A 83 9.96 -0.44 -9.36
C GLU A 83 9.15 0.70 -9.96
N PHE A 84 8.47 1.43 -9.09
CA PHE A 84 7.61 2.54 -9.46
C PHE A 84 8.39 3.86 -9.41
N ARG A 85 8.09 4.79 -10.31
CA ARG A 85 8.66 6.14 -10.34
C ARG A 85 7.55 7.17 -10.43
N VAL A 86 7.55 8.14 -9.52
CA VAL A 86 6.69 9.32 -9.57
C VAL A 86 7.49 10.50 -10.10
N PHE A 87 6.88 11.31 -10.97
CA PHE A 87 7.46 12.55 -11.50
C PHE A 87 6.66 13.75 -10.99
N GLY A 88 7.33 14.74 -10.41
CA GLY A 88 6.69 15.95 -9.90
C GLY A 88 7.48 17.22 -10.19
N ASN A 89 6.76 18.35 -10.27
CA ASN A 89 7.37 19.68 -10.32
C ASN A 89 7.42 20.31 -8.92
N PRO A 90 8.35 21.26 -8.69
CA PRO A 90 8.37 22.04 -7.46
C PRO A 90 6.99 22.63 -7.14
N GLY A 91 6.51 22.40 -5.93
CA GLY A 91 5.17 22.78 -5.49
C GLY A 91 4.17 21.63 -5.44
N ASN A 92 4.36 20.56 -6.21
CA ASN A 92 3.50 19.38 -6.15
C ASN A 92 3.56 18.71 -4.77
N ARG A 93 2.46 18.05 -4.40
CA ARG A 93 2.35 17.22 -3.19
C ARG A 93 2.19 15.77 -3.61
N ILE A 94 3.05 14.90 -3.11
CA ILE A 94 2.95 13.45 -3.31
C ILE A 94 2.24 12.87 -2.08
N ARG A 95 1.22 12.04 -2.30
CA ARG A 95 0.42 11.41 -1.25
C ARG A 95 0.46 9.90 -1.39
N TRP A 96 0.95 9.20 -0.38
CA TRP A 96 0.98 7.74 -0.35
C TRP A 96 -0.16 7.19 0.50
N ARG A 97 -0.93 6.26 -0.07
CA ARG A 97 -1.91 5.44 0.64
C ARG A 97 -1.55 3.99 0.46
N ILE A 98 -1.63 3.21 1.53
CA ILE A 98 -1.36 1.78 1.50
C ILE A 98 -2.63 0.99 1.74
N GLN A 99 -2.79 -0.10 1.02
CA GLN A 99 -3.90 -1.02 1.22
C GLN A 99 -3.55 -2.43 0.77
N THR A 100 -4.24 -3.46 1.27
CA THR A 100 -4.16 -4.80 0.66
C THR A 100 -4.90 -4.86 -0.67
N LEU A 101 -4.60 -5.87 -1.47
CA LEU A 101 -5.38 -6.21 -2.67
C LEU A 101 -6.87 -6.44 -2.38
N SER A 102 -7.21 -6.91 -1.17
CA SER A 102 -8.59 -7.06 -0.69
C SER A 102 -9.23 -5.77 -0.17
N MET A 103 -8.55 -4.63 -0.30
CA MET A 103 -9.00 -3.33 0.21
C MET A 103 -9.27 -3.30 1.72
N GLY A 104 -8.46 -4.01 2.51
CA GLY A 104 -8.66 -4.18 3.95
C GLY A 104 -9.76 -5.19 4.31
N GLY A 105 -10.38 -5.81 3.30
CA GLY A 105 -11.31 -6.92 3.47
C GLY A 105 -10.60 -8.24 3.75
N VAL A 106 -11.39 -9.30 3.81
CA VAL A 106 -10.90 -10.66 4.07
C VAL A 106 -10.30 -11.28 2.82
N ALA A 107 -9.24 -12.07 3.00
CA ALA A 107 -8.64 -12.95 1.99
C ALA A 107 -8.42 -14.33 2.60
N ASP A 108 -8.13 -15.34 1.78
CA ASP A 108 -7.86 -16.69 2.27
C ASP A 108 -6.71 -16.65 3.31
N GLY A 109 -6.97 -17.22 4.49
CA GLY A 109 -5.99 -17.32 5.56
C GLY A 109 -4.87 -18.29 5.17
N VAL A 110 -3.62 -17.84 5.23
CA VAL A 110 -2.46 -18.71 5.14
C VAL A 110 -1.97 -18.99 6.56
N PRO A 111 -2.13 -20.20 7.10
CA PRO A 111 -1.48 -20.56 8.36
C PRO A 111 0.04 -20.50 8.21
N ALA A 112 0.71 -19.81 9.15
CA ALA A 112 2.17 -19.73 9.23
C ALA A 112 2.85 -21.11 9.39
N ASP A 113 2.11 -22.11 9.89
CA ASP A 113 2.57 -23.50 10.06
C ASP A 113 2.39 -24.37 8.79
N SER A 114 1.73 -23.86 7.75
CA SER A 114 1.40 -24.62 6.54
C SER A 114 2.38 -24.38 5.40
N HIS A 115 3.67 -24.61 5.65
CA HIS A 115 4.55 -24.98 4.54
C HIS A 115 4.01 -26.30 3.95
N MET A 116 3.41 -26.21 2.77
CA MET A 116 3.06 -27.33 1.90
C MET A 116 1.90 -28.23 2.33
N ALA A 117 0.68 -27.68 2.32
CA ALA A 117 -0.46 -28.48 1.86
C ALA A 117 -1.30 -27.62 0.90
N PRO A 118 -1.49 -28.02 -0.38
CA PRO A 118 -2.55 -27.44 -1.19
C PRO A 118 -3.87 -27.49 -0.40
N ALA A 119 -4.78 -26.56 -0.63
CA ALA A 119 -6.10 -26.53 0.01
C ALA A 119 -6.91 -27.85 -0.16
N HIS A 120 -6.42 -28.78 -0.99
CA HIS A 120 -6.76 -30.19 -0.96
C HIS A 120 -5.63 -31.05 -0.38
N GLN A 121 -5.58 -31.22 0.94
CA GLN A 121 -5.14 -32.42 1.67
C GLN A 121 -4.70 -32.04 3.08
N SER A 122 -5.66 -31.85 3.98
CA SER A 122 -5.43 -32.12 5.40
C SER A 122 -6.71 -32.71 5.98
N GLY A 123 -6.67 -34.01 6.29
CA GLY A 123 -7.62 -34.71 7.15
C GLY A 123 -9.08 -34.74 6.68
N GLN A 124 -9.49 -35.84 6.03
CA GLN A 124 -10.86 -36.29 6.18
C GLN A 124 -11.07 -36.65 7.66
N THR A 125 -11.67 -35.76 8.43
CA THR A 125 -12.52 -36.18 9.55
C THR A 125 -13.93 -36.38 9.00
N GLU A 126 -14.62 -37.43 9.46
CA GLU A 126 -15.95 -37.88 8.99
C GLU A 126 -17.09 -36.85 9.15
N GLN A 127 -16.79 -35.58 9.40
CA GLN A 127 -17.72 -34.47 9.51
C GLN A 127 -17.14 -33.22 8.83
N GLY A 128 -17.33 -33.11 7.51
CA GLY A 128 -17.24 -31.86 6.74
C GLY A 128 -15.84 -31.25 6.59
N THR A 129 -15.48 -30.85 5.37
CA THR A 129 -14.32 -30.00 5.10
C THR A 129 -14.39 -28.73 5.95
N GLN A 130 -13.50 -28.59 6.94
CA GLN A 130 -13.36 -27.35 7.69
C GLN A 130 -12.71 -26.30 6.77
N LEU A 131 -13.53 -25.41 6.22
CA LEU A 131 -13.06 -24.26 5.44
C LEU A 131 -12.13 -23.41 6.31
N LYS A 132 -10.96 -23.05 5.78
CA LYS A 132 -10.04 -22.13 6.47
C LYS A 132 -10.75 -20.78 6.66
N PRO A 133 -10.69 -20.18 7.86
CA PRO A 133 -11.34 -18.89 8.08
C PRO A 133 -10.67 -17.81 7.23
N ALA A 134 -11.48 -16.93 6.65
CA ALA A 134 -10.99 -15.77 5.92
C ALA A 134 -10.38 -14.76 6.89
N VAL A 135 -9.24 -14.17 6.52
CA VAL A 135 -8.44 -13.27 7.36
C VAL A 135 -8.46 -11.88 6.76
N ALA A 136 -8.82 -10.89 7.57
CA ALA A 136 -8.67 -9.49 7.23
C ALA A 136 -7.21 -9.08 7.41
N TYR A 137 -6.60 -8.55 6.35
CA TYR A 137 -5.26 -8.00 6.41
C TYR A 137 -5.34 -6.49 6.27
N ARG A 138 -4.54 -5.77 7.06
CA ARG A 138 -4.48 -4.31 7.00
C ARG A 138 -3.03 -3.82 7.06
N PRO A 139 -2.48 -3.29 5.97
CA PRO A 139 -1.15 -2.73 5.98
C PRO A 139 -1.18 -1.31 6.54
N PHE A 140 -0.05 -0.87 7.08
CA PHE A 140 0.12 0.48 7.61
C PHE A 140 1.55 0.96 7.45
N ILE A 141 1.74 2.06 6.72
CA ILE A 141 3.07 2.69 6.56
C ILE A 141 3.50 3.26 7.91
N ARG A 142 4.70 2.89 8.34
CA ARG A 142 5.30 3.33 9.60
C ARG A 142 6.20 4.54 9.45
N GLY A 143 6.73 4.76 8.25
CA GLY A 143 7.55 5.92 7.94
C GLY A 143 8.22 5.80 6.58
N PHE A 144 9.16 6.72 6.35
CA PHE A 144 10.00 6.77 5.17
C PHE A 144 11.44 6.99 5.63
N VAL A 145 12.38 6.20 5.13
CA VAL A 145 13.81 6.40 5.33
C VAL A 145 14.42 6.82 4.00
N ILE A 146 14.77 8.10 3.86
CA ILE A 146 15.30 8.63 2.61
C ILE A 146 16.81 8.39 2.55
N ASN A 147 17.25 7.60 1.57
CA ASN A 147 18.66 7.27 1.35
C ASN A 147 19.37 8.29 0.45
N ALA A 148 18.63 8.87 -0.49
CA ALA A 148 19.14 9.87 -1.42
C ALA A 148 18.06 10.88 -1.80
N GLY A 149 18.46 12.12 -2.08
CA GLY A 149 17.54 13.15 -2.57
C GLY A 149 16.66 13.81 -1.50
N ALA A 150 17.02 13.71 -0.21
CA ALA A 150 16.22 14.29 0.88
C ALA A 150 15.98 15.81 0.74
N GLN A 151 16.85 16.53 0.04
CA GLN A 151 16.68 17.95 -0.28
C GLN A 151 15.63 18.24 -1.37
N ASN A 152 15.20 17.23 -2.13
CA ASN A 152 14.27 17.38 -3.24
C ASN A 152 12.80 17.36 -2.79
N ILE A 153 12.52 16.84 -1.60
CA ILE A 153 11.18 16.81 -1.00
C ILE A 153 11.21 17.26 0.47
N THR A 154 10.08 17.69 1.01
CA THR A 154 9.95 17.77 2.48
C THR A 154 9.96 16.37 3.09
N PRO A 155 10.42 16.20 4.35
CA PRO A 155 10.25 14.93 5.05
C PRO A 155 8.78 14.48 5.00
N PRO A 156 8.48 13.24 4.54
CA PRO A 156 7.13 12.71 4.53
C PRO A 156 6.52 12.74 5.92
N LYS A 157 5.24 13.14 6.02
CA LYS A 157 4.50 13.19 7.27
C LYS A 157 3.15 12.53 7.12
N GLN A 158 2.71 11.84 8.16
CA GLN A 158 1.36 11.32 8.23
C GLN A 158 0.36 12.49 8.37
N VAL A 159 -0.69 12.43 7.56
CA VAL A 159 -1.82 13.33 7.58
C VAL A 159 -3.07 12.51 7.85
N ILE A 160 -3.92 13.01 8.74
CA ILE A 160 -5.22 12.45 9.08
C ILE A 160 -6.24 13.54 8.83
N GLU A 161 -7.20 13.30 7.94
CA GLU A 161 -8.25 14.26 7.65
C GLU A 161 -9.61 13.60 7.46
N THR A 162 -10.68 14.35 7.70
CA THR A 162 -12.04 13.90 7.43
C THR A 162 -12.46 14.37 6.04
N VAL A 163 -12.77 13.43 5.16
CA VAL A 163 -13.19 13.70 3.78
C VAL A 163 -14.64 13.31 3.58
N ASN A 164 -15.33 14.05 2.71
CA ASN A 164 -16.63 13.62 2.21
C ASN A 164 -16.43 12.56 1.13
N SER A 165 -16.95 11.37 1.37
CA SER A 165 -16.91 10.24 0.45
C SER A 165 -18.32 9.72 0.17
N TRP A 166 -18.40 8.69 -0.66
CA TRP A 166 -19.64 8.05 -1.07
C TRP A 166 -19.62 6.59 -0.63
N GLN A 167 -20.70 6.13 -0.02
CA GLN A 167 -20.89 4.74 0.37
C GLN A 167 -22.31 4.29 0.02
N ILE A 168 -22.49 2.98 -0.10
CA ILE A 168 -23.82 2.38 -0.21
C ILE A 168 -24.38 2.27 1.22
N ASP A 169 -25.52 2.90 1.47
CA ASP A 169 -26.27 2.72 2.70
C ASP A 169 -26.83 1.29 2.75
N PRO A 170 -26.46 0.46 3.73
CA PRO A 170 -26.89 -0.94 3.78
C PRO A 170 -28.40 -1.10 4.02
N ALA A 171 -29.08 -0.09 4.58
CA ALA A 171 -30.51 -0.16 4.83
C ALA A 171 -31.36 0.20 3.59
N THR A 172 -30.83 1.08 2.73
CA THR A 172 -31.58 1.61 1.58
C THR A 172 -31.00 1.24 0.22
N GLU A 173 -29.81 0.65 0.20
CA GLU A 173 -29.01 0.33 -0.99
C GLU A 173 -28.68 1.55 -1.88
N LYS A 174 -28.87 2.76 -1.36
CA LYS A 174 -28.60 4.00 -2.10
C LYS A 174 -27.19 4.50 -1.83
N ILE A 175 -26.62 5.19 -2.81
CA ILE A 175 -25.37 5.92 -2.64
C ILE A 175 -25.65 7.17 -1.80
N VAL A 176 -25.01 7.26 -0.65
CA VAL A 176 -25.11 8.38 0.28
C VAL A 176 -23.75 9.02 0.50
N ARG A 177 -23.74 10.33 0.81
CA ARG A 177 -22.54 11.01 1.27
C ARG A 177 -22.28 10.65 2.73
N THR A 178 -21.05 10.32 3.02
CA THR A 178 -20.59 10.06 4.38
C THR A 178 -19.25 10.73 4.62
N GLN A 179 -18.90 10.92 5.89
CA GLN A 179 -17.58 11.39 6.28
C GLN A 179 -16.71 10.18 6.60
N LEU A 180 -15.53 10.11 5.99
CA LEU A 180 -14.54 9.08 6.28
C LEU A 180 -13.24 9.73 6.76
N THR A 181 -12.58 9.07 7.71
CA THR A 181 -11.21 9.40 8.06
C THR A 181 -10.29 8.84 6.98
N ASP A 182 -9.63 9.74 6.25
CA ASP A 182 -8.54 9.40 5.34
C ASP A 182 -7.21 9.53 6.09
N VAL A 183 -6.32 8.56 5.87
CA VAL A 183 -4.98 8.53 6.48
C VAL A 183 -3.99 8.24 5.37
N TYR A 184 -3.10 9.20 5.14
CA TYR A 184 -2.07 9.12 4.11
C TYR A 184 -0.77 9.73 4.60
N TRP A 185 0.32 9.45 3.89
CA TRP A 185 1.57 10.17 4.06
C TRP A 185 1.70 11.21 2.95
N GLU A 186 2.20 12.40 3.27
CA GLU A 186 2.38 13.48 2.30
C GLU A 186 3.79 14.05 2.35
N ALA A 187 4.34 14.39 1.17
CA ALA A 187 5.54 15.20 1.02
C ALA A 187 5.35 16.22 -0.10
N LYS A 188 5.99 17.38 0.02
CA LYS A 188 6.01 18.42 -1.02
C LYS A 188 7.30 18.35 -1.81
N VAL A 189 7.21 18.42 -3.14
CA VAL A 189 8.37 18.56 -4.04
C VAL A 189 8.94 19.97 -3.92
N LEU A 190 10.22 20.06 -3.56
CA LEU A 190 10.95 21.30 -3.37
C LEU A 190 11.72 21.69 -4.62
N GLN A 191 12.35 20.71 -5.26
CA GLN A 191 13.13 20.88 -6.48
C GLN A 191 13.16 19.57 -7.28
N LYS A 192 13.55 19.65 -8.55
CA LYS A 192 13.67 18.46 -9.41
C LYS A 192 14.88 17.61 -8.98
N GLY A 193 14.72 16.28 -9.04
CA GLY A 193 15.81 15.33 -8.83
C GLY A 193 15.33 14.07 -8.12
N GLU A 194 16.07 12.99 -8.35
CA GLU A 194 15.76 11.66 -7.81
C GLU A 194 15.74 11.63 -6.28
N VAL A 195 14.78 10.88 -5.73
CA VAL A 195 14.62 10.55 -4.32
C VAL A 195 14.50 9.03 -4.19
N VAL A 196 15.40 8.44 -3.40
CA VAL A 196 15.38 7.00 -3.10
C VAL A 196 15.05 6.83 -1.63
N TYR A 197 14.06 5.99 -1.31
CA TYR A 197 13.64 5.78 0.07
C TYR A 197 13.23 4.33 0.35
N HIS A 198 13.36 3.93 1.62
CA HIS A 198 12.72 2.74 2.17
C HIS A 198 11.37 3.12 2.77
N MET A 199 10.36 2.30 2.53
CA MET A 199 9.02 2.42 3.11
C MET A 199 8.74 1.22 4.03
N PRO A 200 9.12 1.31 5.32
CA PRO A 200 8.71 0.32 6.30
C PRO A 200 7.19 0.37 6.54
N PHE A 201 6.56 -0.80 6.56
CA PHE A 201 5.14 -0.95 6.87
C PHE A 201 4.88 -2.20 7.70
N ASN A 202 3.80 -2.16 8.49
CA ASN A 202 3.30 -3.31 9.22
C ASN A 202 2.13 -3.93 8.46
N ILE A 203 1.89 -5.23 8.67
CA ILE A 203 0.61 -5.87 8.33
C ILE A 203 -0.04 -6.32 9.63
N PHE A 204 -1.26 -5.85 9.85
CA PHE A 204 -2.15 -6.31 10.92
C PHE A 204 -3.11 -7.36 10.37
N CYS A 205 -3.46 -8.34 11.18
CA CYS A 205 -4.32 -9.45 10.77
C CYS A 205 -5.10 -10.02 11.95
N ASN A 206 -6.29 -10.55 11.69
CA ASN A 206 -7.20 -11.08 12.71
C ASN A 206 -7.18 -12.62 12.80
N CYS A 207 -6.09 -13.29 12.44
CA CYS A 207 -5.97 -14.74 12.55
C CYS A 207 -5.33 -15.16 13.87
N ASP A 208 -6.00 -16.06 14.58
CA ASP A 208 -5.58 -16.62 15.88
C ASP A 208 -4.18 -17.25 15.88
N LYS A 209 -3.73 -17.76 14.73
CA LYS A 209 -2.42 -18.41 14.54
C LYS A 209 -1.37 -17.56 13.83
N CYS A 210 -1.69 -16.30 13.55
CA CYS A 210 -0.72 -15.37 12.95
C CYS A 210 0.02 -14.53 13.97
N ALA A 211 -0.30 -14.71 15.26
CA ALA A 211 0.59 -14.31 16.34
C ALA A 211 1.95 -14.99 16.13
N ASP A 212 3.00 -14.20 16.25
CA ASP A 212 4.40 -14.57 16.17
C ASP A 212 4.68 -15.74 17.11
N GLY A 213 4.59 -16.97 16.60
CA GLY A 213 4.64 -18.18 17.41
C GLY A 213 5.80 -18.16 18.39
N ASP A 214 5.50 -17.97 19.68
CA ASP A 214 6.22 -18.49 20.86
C ASP A 214 5.66 -17.90 22.17
N ASP A 215 4.36 -18.09 22.44
CA ASP A 215 3.77 -17.78 23.75
C ASP A 215 3.46 -19.08 24.54
N GLY A 216 3.89 -20.22 24.01
CA GLY A 216 3.69 -21.54 24.61
C GLY A 216 4.56 -21.84 25.84
N GLY A 217 5.26 -20.87 26.42
CA GLY A 217 6.16 -21.13 27.54
C GLY A 217 6.49 -19.90 28.37
N ASP A 218 5.80 -19.78 29.51
CA ASP A 218 6.42 -19.65 30.85
C ASP A 218 7.76 -18.87 30.91
N ASP A 219 7.82 -17.65 30.37
CA ASP A 219 8.94 -16.77 30.58
C ASP A 219 8.70 -15.96 31.84
N GLY A 220 9.20 -16.51 32.96
CA GLY A 220 9.35 -15.83 34.25
C GLY A 220 10.31 -14.61 34.21
N GLY A 221 10.16 -13.74 33.21
CA GLY A 221 10.92 -12.52 33.01
C GLY A 221 10.05 -11.30 33.22
N HIS A 222 10.27 -10.59 34.32
CA HIS A 222 9.78 -9.23 34.50
C HIS A 222 10.39 -8.29 33.44
N GLY A 223 9.71 -8.11 32.31
CA GLY A 223 10.07 -7.15 31.26
C GLY A 223 8.81 -6.49 30.72
N GLY A 224 8.64 -5.20 31.00
CA GLY A 224 7.40 -4.49 30.79
C GLY A 224 7.09 -4.09 29.35
N GLY A 225 5.80 -4.18 29.00
CA GLY A 225 5.07 -3.12 28.29
C GLY A 225 5.05 -3.19 26.76
N GLY A 226 3.85 -3.41 26.22
CA GLY A 226 3.52 -3.13 24.81
C GLY A 226 2.44 -4.05 24.27
N GLY A 227 1.17 -3.74 24.54
CA GLY A 227 0.04 -4.62 24.24
C GLY A 227 -0.33 -4.75 22.77
N GLY A 228 -1.05 -5.83 22.47
CA GLY A 228 -1.88 -5.99 21.27
C GLY A 228 -1.43 -7.13 20.36
N GLY A 229 -1.86 -8.35 20.70
CA GLY A 229 -2.11 -9.38 19.68
C GLY A 229 -2.97 -8.79 18.56
N ASP A 230 -2.76 -9.25 17.31
CA ASP A 230 -3.40 -8.84 16.04
C ASP A 230 -2.42 -8.25 14.98
N GLY A 231 -1.11 -8.42 15.17
CA GLY A 231 -0.10 -8.02 14.19
C GLY A 231 0.60 -9.22 13.56
N CYS A 232 0.56 -9.29 12.24
CA CYS A 232 1.23 -10.31 11.45
C CYS A 232 2.75 -10.02 11.32
N GLY A 233 3.19 -8.76 11.39
CA GLY A 233 4.61 -8.40 11.43
C GLY A 233 4.95 -7.08 10.74
N GLY A 234 6.25 -6.84 10.52
CA GLY A 234 6.81 -5.66 9.83
C GLY A 234 7.71 -6.03 8.65
N TRP A 235 7.55 -5.32 7.54
CA TRP A 235 8.31 -5.50 6.29
C TRP A 235 8.66 -4.15 5.65
N LYS A 236 9.69 -4.13 4.83
CA LYS A 236 10.12 -2.93 4.10
C LYS A 236 10.24 -3.18 2.60
N HIS A 237 9.96 -2.13 1.85
CA HIS A 237 10.04 -2.08 0.40
C HIS A 237 10.73 -0.77 -0.02
N ASP A 238 11.53 -0.83 -1.09
CA ASP A 238 12.44 0.23 -1.51
C ASP A 238 12.06 0.78 -2.89
N PRO A 239 11.01 1.62 -2.99
CA PRO A 239 10.62 2.23 -4.25
C PRO A 239 11.51 3.45 -4.59
N PHE A 240 11.37 3.94 -5.82
CA PHE A 240 12.07 5.12 -6.32
C PHE A 240 11.09 6.27 -6.61
N VAL A 241 11.52 7.53 -6.46
CA VAL A 241 10.80 8.72 -6.93
C VAL A 241 11.77 9.56 -7.74
N ASN A 242 11.35 10.14 -8.87
CA ASN A 242 12.23 10.85 -9.80
C ASN A 242 11.84 12.33 -10.02
#